data_AF-A0A927ZUE6-F1
#
_entry.id   AF-A0A927ZUE6-F1
#
_cell.length_a   1.000
_cell.length_b   1.000
_cell.length_c   1.000
_cell.angle_alpha   90.00
_cell.angle_beta   90.00
_cell.angle_gamma   90.00
#
_symmetry.space_group_name_H-M   'P 1'
#
loop_
_entity.id
_entity.type
_entity.pdbx_description
1 polymer ?
#
loop_
_entity_poly.entity_id
_entity_poly.type
_entity_poly.pdbx_seq_one_letter_code
_entity_poly.pdbx_strand_id
1 'polypeptide(L)'
;MEITFQGNPITLKGIQLRVGDKAPDFTLINNELQPVTLQDTKGKRIFVVVPSIDTGVCDMEVRKFNEEASKLNNVTIYTISMDLPFAQGRWCGAAGIKNVITLSDYKTREFGDRYGVYINELGLLTRAVFVLDEDNTITYVEYCSEVTDEPNYEAALQAAK
;
A
#
# COMPACT_ATOMS: atom_id res chain seq x y z
N MET A 1 12.16 -13.54 -1.50
CA MET A 1 11.15 -14.49 -0.99
C MET A 1 10.37 -14.98 -2.20
N GLU A 2 9.96 -16.25 -2.26
CA GLU A 2 9.01 -16.68 -3.29
C GLU A 2 7.62 -16.20 -2.86
N ILE A 3 6.90 -15.55 -3.77
CA ILE A 3 5.54 -15.05 -3.53
C ILE A 3 4.60 -15.79 -4.46
N THR A 4 3.42 -16.11 -3.94
CA THR A 4 2.41 -16.91 -4.62
C THR A 4 1.09 -16.16 -4.74
N PHE A 5 0.31 -16.51 -5.76
CA PHE A 5 -1.09 -16.15 -5.90
C PHE A 5 -1.91 -17.42 -6.10
N GLN A 6 -2.72 -17.76 -5.09
CA GLN A 6 -3.47 -19.01 -5.04
C GLN A 6 -2.56 -20.24 -5.21
N GLY A 7 -1.40 -20.22 -4.55
CA GLY A 7 -0.38 -21.27 -4.62
C GLY A 7 0.45 -21.31 -5.90
N ASN A 8 0.19 -20.45 -6.89
CA ASN A 8 1.01 -20.35 -8.09
C ASN A 8 2.13 -19.32 -7.88
N PRO A 9 3.40 -19.65 -8.13
CA PRO A 9 4.49 -18.68 -8.05
C PRO A 9 4.28 -17.50 -9.00
N ILE A 10 4.59 -16.29 -8.52
CA ILE A 10 4.53 -15.05 -9.30
C ILE A 10 5.87 -14.31 -9.27
N THR A 11 6.10 -13.47 -10.28
CA THR A 11 7.32 -12.68 -10.41
C THR A 11 7.04 -11.23 -10.03
N LEU A 12 7.75 -10.73 -9.02
CA LEU A 12 7.76 -9.30 -8.72
C LEU A 12 8.86 -8.58 -9.50
N LYS A 13 8.53 -7.42 -10.06
CA LYS A 13 9.54 -6.51 -10.62
C LYS A 13 10.17 -5.66 -9.53
N GLY A 14 11.43 -5.29 -9.73
CA GLY A 14 12.17 -4.44 -8.82
C GLY A 14 12.92 -5.20 -7.72
N ILE A 15 13.44 -4.44 -6.75
CA ILE A 15 14.13 -4.97 -5.59
C ILE A 15 13.22 -4.79 -4.37
N GLN A 16 13.00 -5.87 -3.63
CA GLN A 16 12.28 -5.81 -2.37
C GLN A 16 13.07 -4.99 -1.35
N LEU A 17 12.44 -3.96 -0.82
CA LEU A 17 12.99 -3.07 0.20
C LEU A 17 13.04 -3.76 1.56
N ARG A 18 13.86 -3.22 2.46
CA ARG A 18 14.11 -3.76 3.79
C ARG A 18 14.02 -2.64 4.84
N VAL A 19 13.85 -3.04 6.10
CA VAL A 19 13.97 -2.11 7.22
C VAL A 19 15.33 -1.43 7.19
N GLY A 20 15.34 -0.11 7.35
CA GLY A 20 16.53 0.75 7.26
C GLY A 20 16.77 1.37 5.89
N ASP A 21 16.14 0.86 4.83
CA ASP A 21 16.24 1.47 3.50
C ASP A 21 15.51 2.82 3.47
N LYS A 22 16.00 3.74 2.61
CA LYS A 22 15.24 4.94 2.27
C LYS A 22 14.15 4.59 1.27
N ALA A 23 12.94 5.05 1.54
CA ALA A 23 11.81 4.89 0.65
C ALA A 23 12.08 5.60 -0.69
N PRO A 24 12.01 4.88 -1.83
CA PRO A 24 12.16 5.50 -3.14
C PRO A 24 11.06 6.53 -3.41
N ASP A 25 11.41 7.59 -4.14
CA ASP A 25 10.40 8.53 -4.62
C ASP A 25 9.42 7.85 -5.60
N PHE A 26 8.22 8.38 -5.70
CA PHE A 26 7.15 7.88 -6.58
C PHE A 26 6.29 9.03 -7.10
N THR A 27 5.51 8.76 -8.15
CA THR A 27 4.36 9.59 -8.52
C THR A 27 3.13 8.70 -8.67
N LEU A 28 2.18 8.86 -7.75
CA LEU A 28 0.88 8.18 -7.75
C LEU A 28 -0.23 9.17 -8.10
N ILE A 29 -1.43 8.68 -8.41
CA ILE A 29 -2.58 9.52 -8.76
C ILE A 29 -3.66 9.42 -7.70
N ASN A 30 -4.12 10.56 -7.18
CA ASN A 30 -5.23 10.62 -6.22
C ASN A 30 -6.61 10.58 -6.91
N ASN A 31 -7.68 10.60 -6.09
CA ASN A 31 -9.07 10.54 -6.56
C ASN A 31 -9.48 11.74 -7.45
N GLU A 32 -8.78 12.87 -7.34
CA GLU A 32 -8.96 14.09 -8.15
C GLU A 32 -8.09 14.10 -9.42
N LEU A 33 -7.48 12.96 -9.77
CA LEU A 33 -6.57 12.79 -10.91
C LEU A 33 -5.29 13.64 -10.84
N GLN A 34 -4.94 14.14 -9.66
CA GLN A 34 -3.72 14.90 -9.43
C GLN A 34 -2.56 13.98 -9.03
N PRO A 35 -1.32 14.31 -9.44
CA PRO A 35 -0.14 13.59 -9.00
C PRO A 35 0.12 13.83 -7.51
N VAL A 36 0.57 12.79 -6.83
CA VAL A 36 1.05 12.79 -5.44
C VAL A 36 2.41 12.12 -5.41
N THR A 37 3.39 12.82 -4.86
CA THR A 37 4.77 12.33 -4.72
C THR A 37 5.08 11.91 -3.29
N LEU A 38 6.22 11.28 -3.05
CA LEU A 38 6.65 10.95 -1.69
C LEU A 38 6.77 12.23 -0.82
N GLN A 39 7.19 13.35 -1.41
CA GLN A 39 7.37 14.64 -0.71
C GLN A 39 6.04 15.25 -0.25
N ASP A 40 4.94 14.91 -0.92
CA ASP A 40 3.59 15.32 -0.54
C ASP A 40 3.04 14.50 0.63
N THR A 41 3.68 13.36 0.93
CA THR A 41 3.41 12.58 2.16
C THR A 41 4.37 13.03 3.26
N LYS A 42 3.83 13.39 4.44
CA LYS A 42 4.64 13.90 5.56
C LYS A 42 4.32 13.20 6.86
N GLY A 43 5.24 13.33 7.81
CA GLY A 43 5.14 12.68 9.10
C GLY A 43 5.35 11.17 8.99
N LYS A 44 4.89 10.46 10.00
CA LYS A 44 4.90 9.00 9.99
C LYS A 44 3.75 8.49 9.14
N ARG A 45 3.99 7.42 8.38
CA ARG A 45 3.02 6.93 7.40
C ARG A 45 3.04 5.42 7.27
N ILE A 46 1.90 4.86 6.94
CA ILE A 46 1.74 3.45 6.57
C ILE A 46 1.28 3.40 5.12
N PHE A 47 2.02 2.73 4.27
CA PHE A 47 1.60 2.40 2.91
C PHE A 47 1.07 0.98 2.89
N VAL A 48 -0.24 0.85 2.64
CA VAL A 48 -0.98 -0.41 2.56
C VAL A 48 -1.17 -0.72 1.08
N VAL A 49 -0.41 -1.67 0.56
CA VAL A 49 -0.40 -2.03 -0.86
C VAL A 49 -1.28 -3.25 -1.07
N VAL A 50 -2.26 -3.12 -1.97
CA VAL A 50 -3.22 -4.21 -2.25
C VAL A 50 -3.36 -4.44 -3.77
N PRO A 51 -3.67 -5.68 -4.20
CA PRO A 51 -3.88 -5.96 -5.62
C PRO A 51 -5.03 -5.16 -6.24
N SER A 52 -6.18 -5.16 -5.58
CA SER A 52 -7.35 -4.37 -5.93
C SER A 52 -8.26 -4.22 -4.71
N ILE A 53 -8.63 -2.98 -4.37
CA ILE A 53 -9.52 -2.68 -3.24
C ILE A 53 -10.95 -3.22 -3.42
N ASP A 54 -11.35 -3.55 -4.66
CA ASP A 54 -12.71 -4.00 -5.02
C ASP A 54 -12.85 -5.53 -4.84
N THR A 55 -12.05 -6.13 -3.95
CA THR A 55 -12.05 -7.56 -3.63
C THR A 55 -12.20 -7.78 -2.12
N GLY A 56 -12.83 -8.89 -1.72
CA GLY A 56 -13.25 -9.11 -0.32
C GLY A 56 -12.14 -8.97 0.72
N VAL A 57 -10.96 -9.57 0.48
CA VAL A 57 -9.82 -9.49 1.41
C VAL A 57 -9.26 -8.07 1.50
N CYS A 58 -9.18 -7.36 0.37
CA CYS A 58 -8.64 -6.00 0.36
C CYS A 58 -9.58 -4.98 1.02
N ASP A 59 -10.90 -5.14 0.86
CA ASP A 59 -11.88 -4.30 1.58
C ASP A 59 -11.75 -4.46 3.10
N MET A 60 -11.68 -5.71 3.58
CA MET A 60 -11.52 -6.01 5.01
C MET A 60 -10.21 -5.43 5.56
N GLU A 61 -9.10 -5.61 4.84
CA GLU A 61 -7.80 -5.08 5.25
C GLU A 61 -7.82 -3.56 5.41
N VAL A 62 -8.33 -2.84 4.41
CA VAL A 62 -8.30 -1.37 4.45
C VAL A 62 -9.27 -0.82 5.48
N ARG A 63 -10.42 -1.48 5.71
CA ARG A 63 -11.33 -1.13 6.82
C ARG A 63 -10.66 -1.27 8.17
N LYS A 64 -9.96 -2.38 8.39
CA LYS A 64 -9.24 -2.64 9.64
C LYS A 64 -8.15 -1.61 9.88
N PHE A 65 -7.35 -1.28 8.86
CA PHE A 65 -6.39 -0.19 8.95
C PHE A 65 -7.06 1.17 9.19
N ASN A 66 -8.21 1.48 8.56
CA ASN A 66 -8.94 2.72 8.81
C ASN A 66 -9.43 2.86 10.27
N GLU A 67 -9.91 1.76 10.86
CA GLU A 67 -10.33 1.73 12.27
C GLU A 67 -9.15 1.96 13.20
N GLU A 68 -8.02 1.27 12.97
CA GLU A 68 -6.82 1.41 13.78
C GLU A 68 -6.10 2.75 13.57
N ALA A 69 -6.16 3.32 12.35
CA ALA A 69 -5.64 4.64 12.02
C ALA A 69 -6.21 5.72 12.94
N SER A 70 -7.50 5.62 13.26
CA SER A 70 -8.17 6.59 14.15
C SER A 70 -7.59 6.63 15.57
N LYS A 71 -6.83 5.60 15.97
CA LYS A 71 -6.20 5.46 17.28
C LYS A 71 -4.72 5.88 17.26
N LEU A 72 -4.14 6.09 16.08
CA LEU A 72 -2.76 6.52 15.92
C LEU A 72 -2.70 8.04 15.78
N ASN A 73 -1.93 8.69 16.65
CA ASN A 73 -1.68 10.12 16.52
C ASN A 73 -0.55 10.33 15.49
N ASN A 74 -0.72 11.31 14.60
CA ASN A 74 0.30 11.73 13.62
C ASN A 74 0.76 10.64 12.64
N VAL A 75 -0.08 9.63 12.36
CA VAL A 75 0.18 8.63 11.32
C VAL A 75 -0.85 8.75 10.22
N THR A 76 -0.39 8.88 8.97
CA THR A 76 -1.27 8.87 7.79
C THR A 76 -1.21 7.51 7.10
N ILE A 77 -2.36 6.92 6.80
CA ILE A 77 -2.42 5.67 6.03
C ILE A 77 -2.74 5.98 4.57
N TYR A 78 -1.92 5.43 3.68
CA TYR A 78 -2.13 5.48 2.24
C TYR A 78 -2.37 4.08 1.71
N THR A 79 -3.53 3.84 1.11
CA THR A 79 -3.81 2.60 0.39
C THR A 79 -3.44 2.76 -1.07
N ILE A 80 -2.59 1.88 -1.57
CA ILE A 80 -2.01 1.96 -2.92
C ILE A 80 -2.41 0.71 -3.71
N SER A 81 -2.96 0.91 -4.90
CA SER A 81 -3.35 -0.19 -5.80
C SER A 81 -3.25 0.22 -7.27
N MET A 82 -3.56 -0.74 -8.17
CA MET A 82 -3.70 -0.48 -9.61
C MET A 82 -5.13 -0.05 -10.00
N ASP A 83 -6.06 0.00 -9.04
CA ASP A 83 -7.44 0.43 -9.32
C ASP A 83 -7.45 1.87 -9.80
N LEU A 84 -8.29 2.19 -10.79
CA LEU A 84 -8.42 3.57 -11.24
C LEU A 84 -8.93 4.46 -10.09
N PRO A 85 -8.55 5.75 -10.05
CA PRO A 85 -9.00 6.71 -9.04
C PRO A 85 -10.53 6.74 -8.85
N PHE A 86 -11.30 6.46 -9.90
CA PHE A 86 -12.76 6.42 -9.84
C PHE A 86 -13.29 5.23 -9.02
N ALA A 87 -12.64 4.06 -9.10
CA ALA A 87 -12.99 2.88 -8.31
C ALA A 87 -12.61 3.10 -6.85
N GLN A 88 -11.43 3.68 -6.60
CA GLN A 88 -10.99 4.11 -5.27
C GLN A 88 -11.94 5.11 -4.62
N GLY A 89 -12.32 6.17 -5.34
CA GLY A 89 -13.29 7.16 -4.86
C GLY A 89 -14.67 6.56 -4.56
N ARG A 90 -15.17 5.66 -5.42
CA ARG A 90 -16.44 4.95 -5.19
C ARG A 90 -16.37 4.10 -3.92
N TRP A 91 -15.28 3.36 -3.74
CA TRP A 91 -15.07 2.51 -2.57
C TRP A 91 -14.99 3.34 -1.28
N CYS A 92 -14.20 4.41 -1.24
CA CYS A 92 -14.12 5.29 -0.07
C CYS A 92 -15.50 5.86 0.34
N GLY A 93 -16.28 6.31 -0.64
CA GLY A 93 -17.63 6.83 -0.43
C GLY A 93 -18.60 5.78 0.13
N ALA A 94 -18.56 4.56 -0.39
CA ALA A 94 -19.40 3.45 0.07
C ALA A 94 -18.95 2.90 1.44
N ALA A 95 -17.65 2.89 1.71
CA ALA A 95 -17.07 2.35 2.92
C ALA A 95 -17.17 3.29 4.13
N GLY A 96 -17.46 4.58 3.91
CA GLY A 96 -17.50 5.59 4.97
C GLY A 96 -16.12 5.93 5.53
N ILE A 97 -15.07 5.69 4.75
CA ILE A 97 -13.68 5.79 5.16
C ILE A 97 -13.19 7.23 4.97
N LYS A 98 -12.64 7.80 6.05
CA LYS A 98 -12.13 9.18 6.08
C LYS A 98 -10.68 9.30 6.51
N ASN A 99 -10.13 8.25 7.14
CA ASN A 99 -8.80 8.28 7.76
C ASN A 99 -7.72 7.65 6.87
N VAL A 100 -8.10 7.18 5.68
CA VAL A 100 -7.20 6.56 4.71
C VAL A 100 -7.26 7.35 3.41
N ILE A 101 -6.09 7.56 2.81
CA ILE A 101 -5.94 8.21 1.51
C ILE A 101 -5.69 7.11 0.48
N THR A 102 -6.49 7.07 -0.58
CA THR A 102 -6.27 6.12 -1.70
C THR A 102 -5.44 6.76 -2.80
N LEU A 103 -4.43 6.03 -3.27
CA LEU A 103 -3.56 6.43 -4.37
C LEU A 103 -3.46 5.31 -5.40
N SER A 104 -3.44 5.69 -6.68
CA SER A 104 -3.40 4.75 -7.79
C SER A 104 -2.08 4.80 -8.54
N ASP A 105 -1.47 3.64 -8.78
CA ASP A 105 -0.25 3.50 -9.58
C ASP A 105 -0.53 3.22 -11.07
N TYR A 106 -1.81 3.31 -11.49
CA TYR A 106 -2.24 2.89 -12.83
C TYR A 106 -1.48 3.54 -13.99
N LYS A 107 -1.02 4.79 -13.79
CA LYS A 107 -0.51 5.66 -14.86
C LYS A 107 0.93 5.34 -15.24
N THR A 108 1.80 5.16 -14.25
CA THR A 108 3.25 4.99 -14.47
C THR A 108 3.74 3.62 -14.06
N ARG A 109 3.09 2.95 -13.09
CA ARG A 109 3.52 1.67 -12.50
C ARG A 109 4.87 1.76 -11.79
N GLU A 110 5.34 2.99 -11.56
CA GLU A 110 6.67 3.27 -11.06
C GLU A 110 6.79 2.90 -9.59
N PHE A 111 5.73 3.11 -8.81
CA PHE A 111 5.71 2.70 -7.41
C PHE A 111 5.88 1.18 -7.32
N GLY A 112 5.11 0.43 -8.12
CA GLY A 112 5.18 -1.02 -8.21
C GLY A 112 6.61 -1.53 -8.47
N ASP A 113 7.30 -0.95 -9.45
CA ASP A 113 8.66 -1.33 -9.79
C ASP A 113 9.69 -0.91 -8.72
N ARG A 114 9.56 0.30 -8.15
CA ARG A 114 10.54 0.81 -7.17
C ARG A 114 10.41 0.19 -5.79
N TYR A 115 9.20 -0.18 -5.40
CA TYR A 115 8.92 -0.80 -4.09
C TYR A 115 8.96 -2.32 -4.14
N GLY A 116 9.25 -2.91 -5.31
CA GLY A 116 9.35 -4.36 -5.44
C GLY A 116 8.01 -5.07 -5.29
N VAL A 117 6.92 -4.43 -5.71
CA VAL A 117 5.53 -4.92 -5.50
C VAL A 117 4.76 -5.17 -6.80
N TYR A 118 5.26 -4.80 -7.97
CA TYR A 118 4.56 -5.04 -9.23
C TYR A 118 4.62 -6.52 -9.66
N ILE A 119 3.46 -7.15 -9.83
CA ILE A 119 3.32 -8.54 -10.30
C ILE A 119 3.34 -8.55 -11.83
N ASN A 120 4.35 -9.18 -12.42
CA ASN A 120 4.54 -9.19 -13.86
C ASN A 120 3.42 -9.94 -14.61
N GLU A 121 2.93 -11.05 -14.03
CA GLU A 121 1.92 -11.93 -14.64
C GLU A 121 0.51 -11.32 -14.62
N LEU A 122 0.20 -10.52 -13.61
CA LEU A 122 -1.14 -9.99 -13.37
C LEU A 122 -1.29 -8.52 -13.72
N GLY A 123 -0.18 -7.77 -13.76
CA GLY A 123 -0.21 -6.32 -13.91
C GLY A 123 -0.83 -5.59 -12.73
N LEU A 124 -0.83 -6.22 -11.56
CA LEU A 124 -1.33 -5.72 -10.28
C LEU A 124 -0.18 -5.55 -9.28
N LEU A 125 -0.46 -4.99 -8.10
CA LEU A 125 0.49 -4.98 -7.00
C LEU A 125 0.30 -6.21 -6.11
N THR A 126 1.39 -6.76 -5.58
CA THR A 126 1.32 -7.76 -4.51
C THR A 126 0.85 -7.11 -3.22
N ARG A 127 0.29 -7.91 -2.31
CA ARG A 127 -0.05 -7.41 -0.99
C ARG A 127 1.21 -7.16 -0.17
N ALA A 128 1.37 -5.94 0.32
CA ALA A 128 2.51 -5.54 1.11
C ALA A 128 2.17 -4.36 2.03
N VAL A 129 2.92 -4.21 3.11
CA VAL A 129 2.81 -3.07 4.03
C VAL A 129 4.18 -2.47 4.28
N PHE A 130 4.26 -1.15 4.20
CA PHE A 130 5.47 -0.39 4.54
C PHE A 130 5.13 0.65 5.60
N VAL A 131 5.96 0.80 6.61
CA VAL A 131 5.89 1.90 7.57
C VAL A 131 7.13 2.75 7.40
N LEU A 132 6.94 4.06 7.23
CA LEU A 132 8.04 5.01 7.07
C LEU A 132 8.01 6.02 8.23
N ASP A 133 9.18 6.30 8.79
CA ASP A 133 9.39 7.41 9.72
C ASP A 133 9.40 8.77 8.99
N GLU A 134 9.58 9.86 9.73
CA GLU A 134 9.54 11.24 9.20
C GLU A 134 10.66 11.55 8.19
N ASP A 135 11.77 10.81 8.26
CA ASP A 135 12.94 10.96 7.39
C ASP A 135 12.86 10.08 6.13
N ASN A 136 11.69 9.50 5.84
CA ASN A 136 11.45 8.55 4.76
C ASN A 136 12.27 7.25 4.90
N THR A 137 12.63 6.84 6.12
CA THR A 137 13.27 5.55 6.38
C THR A 137 12.20 4.50 6.63
N ILE A 138 12.34 3.31 6.03
CA ILE A 138 11.44 2.19 6.26
C ILE A 138 11.73 1.59 7.63
N THR A 139 10.78 1.69 8.55
CA THR A 139 10.85 1.12 9.90
C THR A 139 10.19 -0.25 10.00
N TYR A 140 9.30 -0.56 9.05
CA TYR A 140 8.69 -1.88 8.90
C TYR A 140 8.40 -2.14 7.42
N VAL A 141 8.59 -3.39 7.01
CA VAL A 141 8.17 -3.87 5.69
C VAL A 141 7.72 -5.32 5.79
N GLU A 142 6.62 -5.60 5.12
CA GLU A 142 6.06 -6.93 4.97
C GLU A 142 5.61 -7.12 3.53
N TYR A 143 6.13 -8.15 2.88
CA TYR A 143 5.60 -8.66 1.62
C TYR A 143 4.89 -9.97 1.94
N CYS A 144 3.59 -10.07 1.67
CA CYS A 144 2.84 -11.30 1.94
C CYS A 144 3.35 -12.42 1.02
N SER A 145 3.66 -13.59 1.58
CA SER A 145 4.13 -14.75 0.80
C SER A 145 3.06 -15.35 -0.10
N GLU A 146 1.79 -15.18 0.28
CA GLU A 146 0.62 -15.46 -0.54
C GLU A 146 -0.21 -14.19 -0.62
N VAL A 147 -0.52 -13.74 -1.83
CA VAL A 147 -1.20 -12.47 -2.10
C VAL A 147 -2.63 -12.46 -1.55
N THR A 148 -3.25 -13.64 -1.38
CA THR A 148 -4.59 -13.75 -0.78
C THR A 148 -4.60 -13.67 0.74
N ASP A 149 -3.45 -13.76 1.41
CA ASP A 149 -3.37 -13.65 2.87
C ASP A 149 -3.46 -12.19 3.32
N GLU A 150 -3.87 -11.95 4.57
CA GLU A 150 -3.83 -10.64 5.21
C GLU A 150 -2.43 -10.37 5.81
N PRO A 151 -1.98 -9.10 5.88
CA PRO A 151 -0.70 -8.77 6.52
C PRO A 151 -0.78 -8.81 8.05
N ASN A 152 0.36 -8.73 8.71
CA ASN A 152 0.45 -8.57 10.16
C ASN A 152 0.15 -7.12 10.57
N TYR A 153 -1.13 -6.82 10.77
CA TYR A 153 -1.62 -5.51 11.22
C TYR A 153 -0.94 -5.02 12.51
N GLU A 154 -0.81 -5.89 13.51
CA GLU A 154 -0.30 -5.50 14.83
C GLU A 154 1.15 -5.04 14.73
N ALA A 155 1.99 -5.78 14.00
CA ALA A 155 3.38 -5.43 13.80
C ALA A 155 3.54 -4.09 13.04
N ALA A 156 2.76 -3.89 11.97
CA ALA A 156 2.77 -2.64 11.22
C ALA A 156 2.33 -1.45 12.08
N LEU A 157 1.23 -1.58 12.83
CA LEU A 157 0.72 -0.53 13.71
C LEU A 157 1.68 -0.25 14.87
N GLN A 158 2.35 -1.27 15.40
CA GLN A 158 3.36 -1.09 16.45
C GLN A 158 4.58 -0.33 15.94
N ALA A 159 5.07 -0.65 14.74
CA ALA A 159 6.14 0.10 14.09
C ALA A 159 5.74 1.55 13.76
N ALA A 160 4.43 1.79 13.58
CA ALA A 160 3.86 3.10 13.34
C ALA A 160 3.67 3.95 14.62
N LYS A 161 3.71 3.39 15.82
CA LYS A 161 3.70 4.14 17.09
C LYS A 161 5.07 4.77 17.38
#